data_AF-A0A9Q0YLG7-F1
#
_entry.id   AF-A0A9Q0YLG7-F1
#
_cell.length_a   1.000
_cell.length_b   1.000
_cell.length_c   1.000
_cell.angle_alpha   90.00
_cell.angle_beta   90.00
_cell.angle_gamma   90.00
#
_symmetry.space_group_name_H-M   'P 1'
#
loop_
_entity.id
_entity.type
_entity.pdbx_description
1 polymer ?
#
loop_
_entity_poly.entity_id
_entity_poly.type
_entity_poly.pdbx_seq_one_letter_code
_entity_poly.pdbx_strand_id
1 'polypeptide(L)'
;MSAACIFLRVVIVAVFACSLKDVAALTKPSSVQLKDNGYSGVVVAIHPDVEENGTVIEIIKNMFTEASSVLFNATRSRSYFKNVTILVPDTWADNDTYDSPKNASFEGADVIIATRNPRFAPDPYQQAAPYTKHYEGCGRQAAHIHFTPEFLLDPEPTYGSLGRLLVHEWGHYRWGLFDEYPDVIGDPDFYQEYYFDPETNLFEATR
;
A
#
# COMPACT_ATOMS: atom_id res chain seq x y z
N MET A 1 60.22 49.96 18.96
CA MET A 1 60.63 48.55 19.16
C MET A 1 59.41 47.68 18.90
N SER A 2 59.52 46.82 17.91
CA SER A 2 58.42 46.05 17.30
C SER A 2 57.95 44.91 18.22
N ALA A 3 56.65 44.81 18.48
CA ALA A 3 56.05 43.63 19.09
C ALA A 3 55.48 42.75 17.97
N ALA A 4 56.19 41.67 17.66
CA ALA A 4 55.77 40.68 16.68
C ALA A 4 54.61 39.82 17.23
N CYS A 5 53.48 39.85 16.53
CA CYS A 5 52.30 39.04 16.81
C CYS A 5 52.52 37.62 16.26
N ILE A 6 52.76 36.65 17.13
CA ILE A 6 52.91 35.24 16.78
C ILE A 6 51.51 34.62 16.70
N PHE A 7 50.97 34.46 15.49
CA PHE A 7 49.75 33.68 15.28
C PHE A 7 50.09 32.18 15.28
N LEU A 8 49.80 31.48 16.37
CA LEU A 8 49.74 30.02 16.39
C LEU A 8 48.54 29.58 15.52
N ARG A 9 48.79 28.93 14.38
CA ARG A 9 47.74 28.28 13.60
C ARG A 9 47.50 26.88 14.16
N VAL A 10 46.35 26.68 14.81
CA VAL A 10 45.86 25.36 15.20
C VAL A 10 45.11 24.77 14.01
N VAL A 11 45.55 23.62 13.51
CA VAL A 11 44.81 22.83 12.52
C VAL A 11 43.94 21.84 13.29
N ILE A 12 42.63 22.10 13.36
CA ILE A 12 41.66 21.16 13.93
C ILE A 12 41.34 20.13 12.85
N VAL A 13 41.83 18.91 13.00
CA VAL A 13 41.39 17.77 12.19
C VAL A 13 40.11 17.23 12.82
N ALA A 14 38.96 17.64 12.29
CA ALA A 14 37.68 17.07 12.67
C ALA A 14 37.54 15.68 12.02
N VAL A 15 37.78 14.63 12.80
CA VAL A 15 37.42 13.27 12.40
C VAL A 15 35.91 13.15 12.51
N PHE A 16 35.20 13.32 11.39
CA PHE A 16 33.80 12.95 11.31
C PHE A 16 33.73 11.42 11.30
N ALA A 17 33.48 10.83 12.46
CA ALA A 17 32.99 9.46 12.53
C ALA A 17 31.65 9.44 11.77
N CYS A 18 31.68 8.98 10.52
CA CYS A 18 30.49 8.71 9.74
C CYS A 18 29.79 7.54 10.44
N SER A 19 28.96 7.85 11.43
CA SER A 19 27.95 6.93 11.89
C SER A 19 27.12 6.64 10.65
N LEU A 20 27.16 5.41 10.16
CA LEU A 20 26.20 4.92 9.17
C LEU A 20 24.84 5.15 9.80
N LYS A 21 24.24 6.30 9.51
CA LYS A 21 22.82 6.52 9.80
C LYS A 21 22.14 5.47 8.96
N ASP A 22 21.38 4.60 9.61
CA ASP A 22 20.42 3.75 8.93
C ASP A 22 19.80 4.59 7.82
N VAL A 23 20.00 4.14 6.58
CA VAL A 23 19.31 4.75 5.44
C VAL A 23 17.85 4.54 5.79
N ALA A 24 17.19 5.61 6.25
CA ALA A 24 15.77 5.62 6.43
C ALA A 24 15.21 5.32 5.05
N ALA A 25 14.82 4.06 4.83
CA ALA A 25 13.96 3.71 3.72
C ALA A 25 12.79 4.71 3.73
N LEU A 26 12.29 5.08 2.56
CA LEU A 26 11.27 6.11 2.40
C LEU A 26 9.93 5.61 2.99
N THR A 27 9.83 5.41 4.30
CA THR A 27 8.62 4.90 4.94
C THR A 27 7.55 5.99 4.88
N LYS A 28 6.46 5.73 4.17
CA LYS A 28 5.27 6.57 4.26
C LYS A 28 4.69 6.45 5.67
N PRO A 29 4.51 7.56 6.40
CA PRO A 29 3.84 7.52 7.69
C PRO A 29 2.38 7.07 7.48
N SER A 30 1.93 6.08 8.26
CA SER A 30 0.55 5.64 8.29
C SER A 30 -0.05 5.87 9.67
N SER A 31 -1.32 6.28 9.71
CA SER A 31 -2.08 6.43 10.95
C SER A 31 -2.66 5.11 11.46
N VAL A 32 -2.46 4.01 10.72
CA VAL A 32 -3.03 2.70 11.01
C VAL A 32 -2.43 2.08 12.26
N GLN A 33 -3.31 1.79 13.21
CA GLN A 33 -3.00 1.12 14.46
C GLN A 33 -3.77 -0.18 14.56
N LEU A 34 -3.12 -1.23 15.05
CA LEU A 34 -3.77 -2.48 15.44
C LEU A 34 -3.93 -2.48 16.97
N LYS A 35 -5.16 -2.29 17.45
CA LYS A 35 -5.49 -2.27 18.89
C LYS A 35 -6.64 -3.23 19.14
N ASP A 36 -6.48 -4.12 20.11
CA ASP A 36 -7.47 -5.15 20.45
C ASP A 36 -7.94 -5.93 19.21
N ASN A 37 -6.98 -6.36 18.38
CA ASN A 37 -7.20 -7.04 17.10
C ASN A 37 -7.92 -6.20 16.01
N GLY A 38 -8.29 -4.95 16.26
CA GLY A 38 -8.95 -4.09 15.28
C GLY A 38 -8.00 -3.09 14.65
N TYR A 39 -7.89 -3.10 13.32
CA TYR A 39 -7.26 -2.01 12.57
C TYR A 39 -8.13 -0.76 12.63
N SER A 40 -7.54 0.34 13.09
CA SER A 40 -8.16 1.65 13.17
C SER A 40 -7.26 2.71 12.54
N GLY A 41 -7.85 3.81 12.07
CA GLY A 41 -7.10 4.87 11.40
C GLY A 41 -6.74 4.54 9.95
N VAL A 42 -7.44 3.57 9.35
CA VAL A 42 -7.33 3.24 7.93
C VAL A 42 -8.04 4.34 7.14
N VAL A 43 -7.35 4.91 6.16
CA VAL A 43 -7.88 5.96 5.28
C VAL A 43 -7.96 5.43 3.85
N VAL A 44 -9.15 5.51 3.27
CA VAL A 44 -9.41 5.30 1.84
C VAL A 44 -9.68 6.66 1.22
N ALA A 45 -8.99 7.05 0.18
CA ALA A 45 -9.21 8.35 -0.46
C ALA A 45 -9.58 8.22 -1.94
N ILE A 46 -10.64 8.93 -2.34
CA ILE A 46 -11.06 9.02 -3.74
C ILE A 46 -10.36 10.24 -4.35
N HIS A 47 -9.71 10.06 -5.49
CA HIS A 47 -8.96 11.12 -6.16
C HIS A 47 -9.93 12.14 -6.79
N PRO A 48 -9.62 13.45 -6.80
CA PRO A 48 -10.49 14.48 -7.39
C PRO A 48 -10.86 14.27 -8.86
N ASP A 49 -10.01 13.57 -9.63
CA ASP A 49 -10.25 13.24 -11.04
C ASP A 49 -11.26 12.10 -11.26
N VAL A 50 -11.71 11.42 -10.20
CA VAL A 50 -12.74 10.38 -10.30
C VAL A 50 -14.11 11.03 -10.40
N GLU A 51 -14.87 10.70 -11.43
CA GLU A 51 -16.23 11.19 -11.61
C GLU A 51 -17.14 10.80 -10.44
N GLU A 52 -18.02 11.72 -10.05
CA GLU A 52 -18.92 11.51 -8.92
C GLU A 52 -19.86 10.34 -9.16
N ASN A 53 -19.72 9.31 -8.32
CA ASN A 53 -20.58 8.14 -8.34
C ASN A 53 -20.73 7.58 -6.93
N GLY A 54 -21.87 7.87 -6.28
CA GLY A 54 -22.16 7.41 -4.91
C GLY A 54 -22.11 5.89 -4.74
N THR A 55 -22.28 5.12 -5.82
CA THR A 55 -22.13 3.65 -5.81
C THR A 55 -20.72 3.23 -5.39
N VAL A 56 -19.69 4.01 -5.73
CA VAL A 56 -18.29 3.72 -5.37
C VAL A 56 -18.12 3.73 -3.85
N ILE A 57 -18.75 4.68 -3.14
CA ILE A 57 -18.70 4.75 -1.67
C ILE A 57 -19.33 3.49 -1.05
N GLU A 58 -20.48 3.05 -1.57
CA GLU A 58 -21.16 1.85 -1.07
C GLU A 58 -20.36 0.57 -1.37
N ILE A 59 -19.72 0.48 -2.53
CA ILE A 59 -18.81 -0.63 -2.87
C ILE A 59 -17.63 -0.66 -1.90
N ILE A 60 -17.00 0.48 -1.60
CA ILE A 60 -15.89 0.55 -0.64
C ILE A 60 -16.34 0.07 0.75
N LYS A 61 -17.51 0.53 1.23
CA LYS A 61 -18.07 0.07 2.53
C LYS A 61 -18.27 -1.44 2.55
N ASN A 62 -18.85 -2.01 1.50
CA ASN A 62 -19.10 -3.45 1.39
C ASN A 62 -17.80 -4.24 1.30
N MET A 63 -16.84 -3.77 0.48
CA MET A 63 -15.51 -4.35 0.33
C MET A 63 -14.78 -4.43 1.67
N PHE A 64 -14.75 -3.35 2.46
CA PHE A 64 -14.11 -3.37 3.78
C PHE A 64 -14.86 -4.22 4.81
N THR A 65 -16.19 -4.25 4.74
CA THR A 65 -17.01 -5.10 5.62
C THR A 65 -16.72 -6.58 5.38
N GLU A 66 -16.68 -6.98 4.11
CA GLU A 66 -16.32 -8.34 3.71
C GLU A 66 -14.85 -8.66 4.07
N ALA A 67 -13.92 -7.78 3.72
CA ALA A 67 -12.50 -7.93 4.02
C ALA A 67 -12.25 -8.09 5.52
N SER A 68 -13.01 -7.39 6.37
CA SER A 68 -12.92 -7.51 7.83
C SER A 68 -13.21 -8.94 8.30
N SER A 69 -14.27 -9.56 7.76
CA SER A 69 -14.63 -10.96 8.04
C SER A 69 -13.58 -11.93 7.50
N VAL A 70 -13.13 -11.73 6.25
CA VAL A 70 -12.12 -12.57 5.61
C VAL A 70 -10.81 -12.53 6.39
N LEU A 71 -10.31 -11.34 6.73
CA LEU A 71 -9.07 -11.14 7.47
C LEU A 71 -9.15 -11.75 8.87
N PHE A 72 -10.29 -11.59 9.56
CA PHE A 72 -10.50 -12.17 10.88
C PHE A 72 -10.39 -13.69 10.85
N ASN A 73 -11.06 -14.33 9.89
CA ASN A 73 -11.04 -15.79 9.74
C ASN A 73 -9.64 -16.27 9.31
N ALA A 74 -9.03 -15.62 8.31
CA ALA A 74 -7.71 -16.00 7.80
C ALA A 74 -6.62 -15.91 8.88
N THR A 75 -6.73 -14.95 9.79
CA THR A 75 -5.75 -14.73 10.87
C THR A 75 -6.07 -15.49 12.16
N ARG A 76 -7.06 -16.41 12.14
CA ARG A 76 -7.54 -17.14 13.33
C ARG A 76 -7.98 -16.20 14.45
N SER A 77 -8.85 -15.25 14.10
CA SER A 77 -9.47 -14.27 15.00
C SER A 77 -8.51 -13.22 15.58
N ARG A 78 -7.44 -12.87 14.84
CA ARG A 78 -6.38 -11.97 15.34
C ARG A 78 -6.39 -10.57 14.74
N SER A 79 -6.97 -10.37 13.56
CA SER A 79 -7.05 -9.02 12.98
C SER A 79 -8.31 -8.82 12.14
N TYR A 80 -8.92 -7.64 12.22
CA TYR A 80 -10.06 -7.23 11.42
C TYR A 80 -10.05 -5.71 11.20
N PHE A 81 -10.82 -5.19 10.25
CA PHE A 81 -10.99 -3.75 10.07
C PHE A 81 -12.06 -3.23 11.01
N LYS A 82 -11.68 -2.34 11.93
CA LYS A 82 -12.57 -1.78 12.96
C LYS A 82 -13.13 -0.42 12.51
N ASN A 83 -12.24 0.54 12.23
CA ASN A 83 -12.64 1.89 11.83
C ASN A 83 -11.89 2.29 10.55
N VAL A 84 -12.66 2.61 9.52
CA VAL A 84 -12.18 3.04 8.20
C VAL A 84 -12.79 4.41 7.88
N THR A 85 -11.97 5.34 7.42
CA THR A 85 -12.39 6.67 6.99
C THR A 85 -12.31 6.73 5.47
N ILE A 86 -13.42 7.09 4.82
CA ILE A 86 -13.47 7.34 3.37
C ILE A 86 -13.38 8.85 3.17
N LEU A 87 -12.31 9.31 2.52
CA LEU A 87 -12.09 10.69 2.13
C LEU A 87 -12.69 10.91 0.74
N VAL A 88 -13.74 11.71 0.67
CA VAL A 88 -14.42 12.13 -0.56
C VAL A 88 -13.77 13.43 -1.05
N PRO A 89 -13.46 13.59 -2.35
CA PRO A 89 -12.83 14.79 -2.87
C PRO A 89 -13.78 15.99 -2.86
N ASP A 90 -13.22 17.19 -2.83
CA ASP A 90 -13.95 18.47 -2.90
C ASP A 90 -14.54 18.75 -4.28
N THR A 91 -14.18 17.98 -5.30
CA THR A 91 -14.78 18.03 -6.64
C THR A 91 -16.18 17.41 -6.69
N TRP A 92 -16.55 16.59 -5.70
CA TRP A 92 -17.90 16.01 -5.59
C TRP A 92 -18.83 16.99 -4.87
N ALA A 93 -20.12 16.87 -5.12
CA ALA A 93 -21.13 17.66 -4.43
C ALA A 93 -21.11 17.39 -2.92
N ASP A 94 -21.20 18.45 -2.12
CA ASP A 94 -21.27 18.35 -0.68
C ASP A 94 -22.56 17.64 -0.23
N ASN A 95 -22.50 16.95 0.90
CA ASN A 95 -23.59 16.15 1.43
C ASN A 95 -23.65 16.31 2.94
N ASP A 96 -24.85 16.47 3.49
CA ASP A 96 -25.07 16.64 4.94
C ASP A 96 -24.54 15.46 5.79
N THR A 97 -24.25 14.32 5.16
CA THR A 97 -23.65 13.14 5.81
C THR A 97 -22.12 13.17 5.89
N TYR A 98 -21.46 14.13 5.24
CA TYR A 98 -20.02 14.25 5.23
C TYR A 98 -19.53 15.06 6.45
N ASP A 99 -18.46 14.56 7.05
CA ASP A 99 -17.77 15.21 8.16
C ASP A 99 -16.45 15.82 7.68
N SER A 100 -15.93 16.79 8.46
CA SER A 100 -14.60 17.33 8.23
C SER A 100 -13.54 16.21 8.20
N PRO A 101 -12.58 16.25 7.24
CA PRO A 101 -11.57 15.21 7.07
C PRO A 101 -10.57 15.10 8.23
N LYS A 102 -10.59 16.05 9.18
CA LYS A 102 -9.68 16.13 10.34
C LYS A 102 -8.22 16.08 9.88
N ASN A 103 -7.55 14.94 10.06
CA ASN A 103 -6.15 14.72 9.70
C ASN A 103 -5.97 13.81 8.48
N ALA A 104 -7.06 13.35 7.86
CA ALA A 104 -6.99 12.52 6.65
C ALA A 104 -6.64 13.38 5.44
N SER A 105 -5.75 12.87 4.59
CA SER A 105 -5.32 13.49 3.33
C SER A 105 -5.16 12.41 2.28
N PHE A 106 -5.24 12.79 1.00
CA PHE A 106 -5.05 11.85 -0.10
C PHE A 106 -3.64 11.26 -0.11
N GLU A 107 -2.61 12.10 0.11
CA GLU A 107 -1.21 11.69 0.16
C GLU A 107 -0.95 10.69 1.29
N GLY A 108 -1.66 10.84 2.41
CA GLY A 108 -1.58 9.97 3.57
C GLY A 108 -2.43 8.70 3.50
N ALA A 109 -3.28 8.53 2.48
CA ALA A 109 -4.24 7.43 2.42
C ALA A 109 -3.61 6.06 2.25
N ASP A 110 -4.11 5.05 2.94
CA ASP A 110 -3.62 3.67 2.86
C ASP A 110 -4.14 2.98 1.58
N VAL A 111 -5.35 3.35 1.16
CA VAL A 111 -5.98 2.90 -0.09
C VAL A 111 -6.39 4.13 -0.89
N ILE A 112 -6.06 4.14 -2.18
CA ILE A 112 -6.48 5.19 -3.10
C ILE A 112 -7.41 4.63 -4.16
N ILE A 113 -8.46 5.38 -4.47
CA ILE A 113 -9.33 5.16 -5.62
C ILE A 113 -9.00 6.25 -6.62
N ALA A 114 -8.26 5.91 -7.67
CA ALA A 114 -7.84 6.87 -8.67
C ALA A 114 -7.94 6.29 -10.07
N THR A 115 -7.79 7.15 -11.07
CA THR A 115 -7.76 6.73 -12.46
C THR A 115 -6.53 5.86 -12.74
N ARG A 116 -6.61 5.09 -13.84
CA ARG A 116 -5.51 4.23 -14.30
C ARG A 116 -4.18 4.97 -14.27
N ASN A 117 -3.18 4.33 -13.65
CA ASN A 117 -1.81 4.78 -13.75
C ASN A 117 -1.07 3.98 -14.84
N PRO A 118 -0.72 4.57 -16.01
CA PRO A 118 -0.08 3.86 -17.11
C PRO A 118 1.29 3.26 -16.76
N ARG A 119 1.92 3.70 -15.66
CA ARG A 119 3.18 3.13 -15.20
C ARG A 119 3.01 1.72 -14.60
N PHE A 120 1.87 1.46 -13.98
CA PHE A 120 1.59 0.20 -13.28
C PHE A 120 0.54 -0.65 -14.02
N ALA A 121 -0.29 -0.04 -14.85
CA ALA A 121 -1.23 -0.71 -15.75
C ALA A 121 -1.05 -0.18 -17.19
N PRO A 122 0.05 -0.58 -17.87
CA PRO A 122 0.48 0.02 -19.14
C PRO A 122 -0.39 -0.34 -20.34
N ASP A 123 -1.05 -1.50 -20.32
CA ASP A 123 -1.96 -1.91 -21.39
C ASP A 123 -3.33 -1.20 -21.23
N PRO A 124 -3.71 -0.28 -22.13
CA PRO A 124 -4.99 0.43 -22.04
C PRO A 124 -6.19 -0.45 -22.39
N TYR A 125 -5.98 -1.61 -23.04
CA TYR A 125 -7.03 -2.53 -23.45
C TYR A 125 -7.39 -3.55 -22.38
N GLN A 126 -6.51 -3.75 -21.40
CA GLN A 126 -6.78 -4.58 -20.22
C GLN A 126 -7.32 -3.71 -19.08
N GLN A 127 -8.27 -4.22 -18.31
CA GLN A 127 -8.72 -3.55 -17.10
C GLN A 127 -7.53 -3.38 -16.14
N ALA A 128 -7.44 -2.23 -15.48
CA ALA A 128 -6.37 -1.99 -14.53
C ALA A 128 -6.61 -2.83 -13.27
N ALA A 129 -5.84 -3.90 -13.12
CA ALA A 129 -5.86 -4.70 -11.91
C ALA A 129 -5.47 -3.84 -10.70
N PRO A 130 -6.10 -4.03 -9.53
CA PRO A 130 -5.64 -3.43 -8.29
C PRO A 130 -4.22 -3.87 -7.97
N TYR A 131 -3.47 -3.00 -7.31
CA TYR A 131 -2.10 -3.30 -6.93
C TYR A 131 -1.68 -2.52 -5.70
N THR A 132 -0.66 -3.02 -5.03
CA THR A 132 0.02 -2.32 -3.94
C THR A 132 1.32 -1.72 -4.44
N LYS A 133 1.47 -0.40 -4.28
CA LYS A 133 2.71 0.29 -4.64
C LYS A 133 3.78 0.05 -3.56
N HIS A 134 4.68 -0.88 -3.83
CA HIS A 134 5.78 -1.24 -2.94
C HIS A 134 7.09 -0.50 -3.28
N TYR A 135 7.86 -0.11 -2.27
CA TYR A 135 9.22 0.44 -2.44
C TYR A 135 10.23 -0.15 -1.42
N GLU A 136 9.76 -0.94 -0.44
CA GLU A 136 10.61 -1.59 0.55
C GLU A 136 10.75 -3.10 0.26
N GLY A 137 11.38 -3.86 1.15
CA GLY A 137 11.49 -5.32 1.04
C GLY A 137 10.36 -6.06 1.78
N CYS A 138 10.59 -7.35 2.03
CA CYS A 138 9.71 -8.19 2.83
C CYS A 138 9.57 -7.67 4.27
N GLY A 139 8.39 -7.84 4.87
CA GLY A 139 8.13 -7.45 6.26
C GLY A 139 7.94 -5.95 6.47
N ARG A 140 7.91 -5.17 5.38
CA ARG A 140 7.83 -3.71 5.40
C ARG A 140 6.54 -3.20 4.78
N GLN A 141 6.09 -2.05 5.25
CA GLN A 141 4.85 -1.44 4.77
C GLN A 141 5.07 -0.78 3.40
N ALA A 142 4.11 -0.96 2.49
CA ALA A 142 4.08 -0.33 1.18
C ALA A 142 3.57 1.13 1.23
N ALA A 143 3.51 1.78 0.07
CA ALA A 143 3.06 3.18 -0.06
C ALA A 143 1.54 3.35 0.04
N HIS A 144 0.79 2.51 -0.67
CA HIS A 144 -0.67 2.49 -0.71
C HIS A 144 -1.12 1.32 -1.58
N ILE A 145 -2.37 0.92 -1.39
CA ILE A 145 -3.12 0.08 -2.32
C ILE A 145 -3.84 1.00 -3.31
N HIS A 146 -3.86 0.63 -4.59
CA HIS A 146 -4.55 1.38 -5.64
C HIS A 146 -5.63 0.52 -6.28
N PHE A 147 -6.87 1.00 -6.23
CA PHE A 147 -7.99 0.51 -7.02
C PHE A 147 -8.44 1.56 -8.02
N THR A 148 -8.92 1.15 -9.19
CA THR A 148 -9.59 2.08 -10.10
C THR A 148 -11.11 2.02 -9.93
N PRO A 149 -11.85 3.11 -10.17
CA PRO A 149 -13.30 3.10 -10.05
C PRO A 149 -13.94 2.11 -11.02
N GLU A 150 -13.37 1.91 -12.22
CA GLU A 150 -13.88 0.95 -13.20
C GLU A 150 -13.76 -0.50 -12.69
N PHE A 151 -12.65 -0.84 -12.02
CA PHE A 151 -12.48 -2.16 -11.42
C PHE A 151 -13.45 -2.39 -10.25
N LEU A 152 -13.70 -1.37 -9.42
CA LEU A 152 -14.66 -1.51 -8.33
C LEU A 152 -16.10 -1.72 -8.83
N LEU A 153 -16.47 -1.05 -9.92
CA LEU A 153 -17.81 -1.12 -10.50
C LEU A 153 -18.06 -2.43 -11.26
N ASP A 154 -17.04 -2.98 -11.92
CA ASP A 154 -17.12 -4.23 -12.68
C ASP A 154 -15.87 -5.09 -12.41
N PRO A 155 -15.79 -5.75 -11.24
CA PRO A 155 -14.60 -6.51 -10.85
C PRO A 155 -14.46 -7.78 -11.70
N GLU A 156 -13.22 -8.04 -12.14
CA GLU A 156 -12.93 -9.25 -12.91
C GLU A 156 -13.12 -10.51 -12.02
N PRO A 157 -13.96 -11.49 -12.44
CA PRO A 157 -14.30 -12.64 -11.59
C PRO A 157 -13.13 -13.50 -11.14
N THR A 158 -12.00 -13.46 -11.86
CA THR A 158 -10.78 -14.23 -11.59
C THR A 158 -10.14 -13.89 -10.25
N TYR A 159 -10.26 -12.64 -9.78
CA TYR A 159 -9.75 -12.20 -8.48
C TYR A 159 -10.65 -12.60 -7.30
N GLY A 160 -11.84 -13.11 -7.58
CA GLY A 160 -12.85 -13.41 -6.57
C GLY A 160 -13.51 -12.15 -6.00
N SER A 161 -13.92 -12.19 -4.74
CA SER A 161 -14.62 -11.06 -4.14
C SER A 161 -13.68 -9.91 -3.78
N LEU A 162 -14.19 -8.68 -3.85
CA LEU A 162 -13.44 -7.47 -3.51
C LEU A 162 -12.88 -7.53 -2.08
N GLY A 163 -13.60 -8.12 -1.13
CA GLY A 163 -13.09 -8.27 0.23
C GLY A 163 -11.87 -9.19 0.32
N ARG A 164 -11.83 -10.28 -0.46
CA ARG A 164 -10.66 -11.18 -0.52
C ARG A 164 -9.49 -10.50 -1.22
N LEU A 165 -9.74 -9.82 -2.32
CA LEU A 165 -8.73 -9.06 -3.05
C LEU A 165 -8.13 -7.96 -2.16
N LEU A 166 -8.96 -7.23 -1.43
CA LEU A 166 -8.46 -6.23 -0.47
C LEU A 166 -7.61 -6.86 0.63
N VAL A 167 -7.93 -8.06 1.13
CA VAL A 167 -7.09 -8.75 2.12
C VAL A 167 -5.74 -9.18 1.54
N HIS A 168 -5.74 -9.62 0.28
CA HIS A 168 -4.51 -9.93 -0.46
C HIS A 168 -3.62 -8.68 -0.58
N GLU A 169 -4.17 -7.58 -1.11
CA GLU A 169 -3.47 -6.29 -1.18
C GLU A 169 -3.07 -5.74 0.19
N TRP A 170 -3.89 -5.96 1.22
CA TRP A 170 -3.55 -5.57 2.59
C TRP A 170 -2.35 -6.34 3.14
N GLY A 171 -2.15 -7.59 2.73
CA GLY A 171 -0.97 -8.38 3.03
C GLY A 171 0.30 -7.76 2.44
N HIS A 172 0.27 -7.39 1.16
CA HIS A 172 1.34 -6.63 0.52
C HIS A 172 1.57 -5.31 1.25
N TYR A 173 0.49 -4.55 1.47
CA TYR A 173 0.55 -3.22 2.06
C TYR A 173 1.12 -3.23 3.47
N ARG A 174 0.56 -4.04 4.38
CA ARG A 174 0.85 -3.94 5.81
C ARG A 174 2.00 -4.84 6.26
N TRP A 175 2.16 -5.99 5.63
CA TRP A 175 3.12 -7.01 6.05
C TRP A 175 4.26 -7.20 5.04
N GLY A 176 4.21 -6.55 3.89
CA GLY A 176 5.22 -6.72 2.85
C GLY A 176 5.28 -8.15 2.36
N LEU A 177 4.12 -8.80 2.25
CA LEU A 177 4.03 -10.09 1.57
C LEU A 177 4.30 -9.89 0.08
N PHE A 178 4.72 -10.96 -0.60
CA PHE A 178 4.88 -11.03 -2.04
C PHE A 178 3.91 -12.04 -2.60
N ASP A 179 3.66 -11.95 -3.90
CA ASP A 179 2.81 -12.91 -4.58
C ASP A 179 3.39 -14.31 -4.49
N GLU A 180 2.50 -15.25 -4.19
CA GLU A 180 2.74 -16.69 -4.20
C GLU A 180 2.59 -17.27 -5.61
N TYR A 181 2.75 -16.45 -6.64
CA TYR A 181 2.79 -16.88 -8.03
C TYR A 181 3.81 -16.01 -8.77
N PRO A 182 4.37 -16.51 -9.86
CA PRO A 182 5.40 -15.78 -10.57
C PRO A 182 4.80 -14.61 -11.35
N ASP A 183 5.48 -13.47 -11.36
CA ASP A 183 5.18 -12.38 -12.27
C ASP A 183 6.01 -12.55 -13.56
N VAL A 184 5.37 -12.73 -14.71
CA VAL A 184 6.07 -12.86 -15.99
C VAL A 184 6.83 -11.58 -16.39
N ILE A 185 6.47 -10.43 -15.82
CA ILE A 185 7.14 -9.14 -16.03
C ILE A 185 8.22 -8.92 -14.98
N GLY A 186 7.92 -9.19 -13.71
CA GLY A 186 8.80 -8.99 -12.56
C GLY A 186 9.87 -10.07 -12.37
N ASP A 187 9.58 -11.31 -12.75
CA ASP A 187 10.43 -12.50 -12.56
C ASP A 187 10.78 -13.20 -13.90
N PRO A 188 11.26 -12.46 -14.93
CA PRO A 188 11.38 -12.99 -16.29
C PRO A 188 12.32 -14.20 -16.40
N ASP A 189 13.31 -14.32 -15.51
CA ASP A 189 14.35 -15.33 -15.58
C ASP A 189 13.91 -16.69 -14.97
N PHE A 190 12.94 -16.70 -14.04
CA PHE A 190 12.59 -17.89 -13.26
C PHE A 190 11.08 -18.10 -13.06
N TYR A 191 10.22 -17.38 -13.79
CA TYR A 191 8.77 -17.49 -13.64
C TYR A 191 8.24 -18.93 -13.84
N GLN A 192 8.89 -19.74 -14.68
CA GLN A 192 8.52 -21.15 -14.92
C GLN A 192 8.97 -22.10 -13.81
N GLU A 193 9.89 -21.67 -12.94
CA GLU A 193 10.44 -22.50 -11.85
C GLU A 193 9.66 -22.31 -10.55
N TYR A 194 8.71 -21.37 -10.53
CA TYR A 194 7.84 -21.14 -9.38
C TYR A 194 7.01 -22.42 -9.11
N TYR A 195 7.18 -22.98 -7.91
CA TYR A 195 6.66 -24.31 -7.51
C TYR A 195 7.23 -25.53 -8.23
N PHE A 196 8.30 -25.41 -9.03
CA PHE A 196 8.92 -26.59 -9.64
C PHE A 196 9.91 -27.27 -8.69
N ASP A 197 9.66 -28.53 -8.35
CA ASP A 197 10.60 -29.36 -7.60
C ASP A 197 11.57 -30.06 -8.57
N PRO A 198 12.88 -29.72 -8.54
CA PRO A 198 13.87 -30.35 -9.43
C PRO A 198 14.17 -31.81 -9.06
N GLU A 199 13.86 -32.26 -7.84
CA GLU A 199 14.04 -33.64 -7.41
C GLU A 199 12.95 -34.55 -7.97
N THR A 200 11.68 -34.11 -7.91
CA THR A 200 10.53 -34.88 -8.41
C THR A 200 10.17 -34.57 -9.87
N ASN A 201 10.67 -33.46 -10.43
CA ASN A 201 10.24 -32.89 -11.71
C ASN A 201 8.73 -32.62 -11.79
N LEU A 202 8.12 -32.25 -10.67
CA LEU A 202 6.71 -31.92 -10.57
C LEU A 202 6.51 -30.50 -10.07
N PHE A 203 5.39 -29.89 -10.46
CA PHE A 203 4.94 -28.63 -9.86
C PHE A 203 4.23 -28.94 -8.54
N GLU A 204 4.84 -28.56 -7.43
CA GLU A 204 4.37 -28.82 -6.08
C GLU A 204 4.33 -27.52 -5.28
N ALA A 205 3.21 -27.23 -4.62
CA ALA A 205 3.12 -26.09 -3.72
C ALA A 205 4.08 -26.30 -2.53
N THR A 206 5.06 -25.40 -2.37
CA THR A 206 5.95 -25.41 -1.22
C THR A 206 5.17 -25.02 0.03
N ARG A 207 5.12 -25.92 1.02
CA ARG A 207 4.40 -25.72 2.28
C ARG A 207 5.33 -25.48 3.45
#